data_AF-A0A2V6VWZ8-F1
#
_entry.id   AF-A0A2V6VWZ8-F1
#
_cell.length_a   1.000
_cell.length_b   1.000
_cell.length_c   1.000
_cell.angle_alpha   90.00
_cell.angle_beta   90.00
_cell.angle_gamma   90.00
#
_symmetry.space_group_name_H-M   'P 1'
#
loop_
_entity.id
_entity.type
_entity.pdbx_description
1 polymer ?
#
loop_
_entity_poly.entity_id
_entity_poly.type
_entity_poly.pdbx_seq_one_letter_code
_entity_poly.pdbx_strand_id
1 'polypeptide(L)'
;MQRIRGEVQGISKKIKTLADRSLEISEIVNTIEEISSQTNLLALNAAIEAAGAGEAGLRFAVVAEEVRKLAERSAKAAKDIVVLIKTIQTETQEAVIAMEDGTKEVESGYRTAVQTGESLRDIGDISKKSAELAQDISLATQQQVRGVESVAVAVQSIAGVAVQTEKGVVEARKTMDHVVKLAEELMTSLTRFKLAK
;
A
#
# COMPACT_ATOMS: atom_id res chain seq x y z
N MET A 1 -4.51 2.22 -7.53
CA MET A 1 -3.31 1.70 -8.23
C MET A 1 -3.62 0.76 -9.39
N GLN A 2 -4.40 -0.32 -9.23
CA GLN A 2 -4.74 -1.23 -10.35
C GLN A 2 -5.35 -0.52 -11.58
N ARG A 3 -6.30 0.39 -11.36
CA ARG A 3 -6.89 1.20 -12.43
C ARG A 3 -5.84 2.07 -13.16
N ILE A 4 -4.97 2.74 -12.41
CA ILE A 4 -3.89 3.57 -12.97
C ILE A 4 -2.94 2.70 -13.81
N ARG A 5 -2.55 1.52 -13.31
CA ARG A 5 -1.74 0.56 -14.07
C ARG A 5 -2.39 0.17 -15.39
N GLY A 6 -3.69 -0.14 -15.37
CA GLY A 6 -4.45 -0.49 -16.56
C GLY A 6 -4.52 0.66 -17.59
N GLU A 7 -4.75 1.89 -17.11
CA GLU A 7 -4.77 3.09 -17.96
C GLU A 7 -3.41 3.32 -18.62
N VAL A 8 -2.32 3.24 -17.85
CA VAL A 8 -0.95 3.44 -18.35
C VAL A 8 -0.60 2.39 -19.42
N GLN A 9 -0.93 1.12 -19.18
CA GLN A 9 -0.76 0.07 -20.19
C GLN A 9 -1.61 0.31 -21.45
N GLY A 10 -2.84 0.80 -21.28
CA GLY A 10 -3.72 1.16 -22.38
C GLY A 10 -3.17 2.31 -23.23
N ILE A 11 -2.62 3.35 -22.59
CA ILE A 11 -1.98 4.48 -23.26
C ILE A 11 -0.72 4.01 -24.01
N SER A 12 0.14 3.20 -23.39
CA SER A 12 1.34 2.65 -24.03
C SER A 12 1.00 1.90 -25.32
N LYS A 13 -0.07 1.08 -25.31
CA LYS A 13 -0.56 0.39 -26.50
C LYS A 13 -1.00 1.37 -27.60
N LYS A 14 -1.73 2.43 -27.24
CA LYS A 14 -2.19 3.45 -28.21
C LYS A 14 -1.03 4.22 -28.84
N ILE A 15 -0.02 4.57 -28.05
CA ILE A 15 1.19 5.26 -28.56
C ILE A 15 1.96 4.35 -29.51
N LYS A 16 2.09 3.06 -29.19
CA LYS A 16 2.71 2.10 -30.10
C LYS A 16 1.97 2.02 -31.44
N THR A 17 0.64 1.96 -31.42
CA THR A 17 -0.16 2.02 -32.65
C THR A 17 0.03 3.33 -33.41
N LEU A 18 0.19 4.46 -32.73
CA LEU A 18 0.51 5.74 -33.38
C LEU A 18 1.88 5.73 -34.08
N ALA A 19 2.88 5.07 -33.48
CA ALA A 19 4.20 4.88 -34.08
C ALA A 19 4.08 4.06 -35.38
N ASP A 20 3.37 2.94 -35.33
CA ASP A 20 3.12 2.09 -36.50
C ASP A 20 2.40 2.85 -37.63
N ARG A 21 1.36 3.63 -37.29
CA ARG A 21 0.64 4.47 -38.27
C ARG A 21 1.50 5.57 -38.87
N SER A 22 2.44 6.12 -38.09
CA SER A 22 3.37 7.14 -38.58
C SER A 22 4.38 6.56 -39.57
N LEU A 23 4.73 5.26 -39.45
CA LEU A 23 5.53 4.55 -40.45
C LEU A 23 4.75 4.34 -41.75
N GLU A 24 3.49 3.89 -41.66
CA GLU A 24 2.60 3.73 -42.83
C GLU A 24 2.44 5.04 -43.60
N ILE A 25 2.25 6.17 -42.90
CA ILE A 25 2.15 7.48 -43.56
C ILE A 25 3.48 7.86 -44.25
N SER A 26 4.62 7.55 -43.64
CA SER A 26 5.94 7.80 -44.23
C SER A 26 6.09 7.09 -45.59
N GLU A 27 5.66 5.83 -45.69
CA GLU A 27 5.68 5.05 -46.95
C GLU A 27 4.79 5.68 -48.04
N ILE A 28 3.59 6.12 -47.66
CA ILE A 28 2.65 6.79 -48.58
C ILE A 28 3.26 8.09 -49.11
N VAL A 29 3.87 8.90 -48.23
CA VAL A 29 4.45 10.19 -48.60
C VAL A 29 5.67 10.01 -49.51
N ASN A 30 6.50 9.00 -49.28
CA ASN A 30 7.60 8.64 -50.18
C ASN A 30 7.07 8.25 -51.58
N THR A 31 5.98 7.49 -51.64
CA THR A 31 5.32 7.13 -52.91
C THR A 31 4.82 8.38 -53.65
N ILE A 32 4.26 9.37 -52.92
CA ILE A 32 3.81 10.65 -53.51
C ILE A 32 5.00 11.46 -54.05
N GLU A 33 6.14 11.46 -53.36
CA GLU A 33 7.37 12.09 -53.82
C GLU A 33 7.87 11.45 -55.13
N GLU A 34 7.87 10.12 -55.21
CA GLU A 34 8.21 9.36 -56.42
C GLU A 34 7.26 9.68 -57.59
N ILE A 35 5.95 9.67 -57.36
CA ILE A 35 4.94 10.01 -58.38
C ILE A 35 5.13 11.46 -58.85
N SER A 36 5.39 12.39 -57.93
CA SER A 36 5.61 13.81 -58.27
C SER A 36 6.88 13.97 -59.11
N SER A 37 7.95 13.26 -58.77
CA SER A 37 9.20 13.24 -59.55
C SER A 37 9.01 12.66 -60.96
N GLN A 38 8.29 11.55 -61.08
CA GLN A 38 7.95 10.96 -62.38
C GLN A 38 7.05 11.89 -63.22
N THR A 39 6.06 12.52 -62.59
CA THR A 39 5.17 13.49 -63.26
C THR A 39 5.95 14.70 -63.75
N ASN A 40 6.90 15.18 -62.97
CA ASN A 40 7.79 16.27 -63.35
C ASN A 40 8.64 15.91 -64.58
N LEU A 41 9.21 14.69 -64.62
CA LEU A 41 9.95 14.18 -65.77
C LEU A 41 9.07 14.00 -67.02
N LEU A 42 7.86 13.46 -66.85
CA LEU A 42 6.88 13.31 -67.93
C LEU A 42 6.48 14.68 -68.52
N ALA A 43 6.22 15.65 -67.66
CA ALA A 43 5.88 17.02 -68.05
C ALA A 43 7.03 17.71 -68.78
N LEU A 44 8.28 17.50 -68.33
CA LEU A 44 9.47 18.00 -69.02
C LEU A 44 9.60 17.40 -70.42
N ASN A 45 9.45 16.08 -70.56
CA ASN A 45 9.49 15.42 -71.86
C ASN A 45 8.38 15.91 -72.79
N ALA A 46 7.17 16.11 -72.26
CA ALA A 46 6.05 16.67 -73.03
C ALA A 46 6.31 18.12 -73.47
N ALA A 47 6.96 18.94 -72.63
CA ALA A 47 7.34 20.31 -72.99
C ALA A 47 8.40 20.34 -74.10
N ILE A 48 9.39 19.42 -74.06
CA ILE A 48 10.41 19.25 -75.10
C ILE A 48 9.75 18.84 -76.43
N GLU A 49 8.86 17.84 -76.41
CA GLU A 49 8.18 17.35 -77.61
C GLU A 49 7.25 18.43 -78.20
N ALA A 50 6.56 19.19 -77.35
CA ALA A 50 5.73 20.31 -77.78
C ALA A 50 6.55 21.43 -78.43
N ALA A 51 7.77 21.69 -77.95
CA ALA A 51 8.69 22.62 -78.62
C ALA A 51 9.17 22.09 -79.98
N GLY A 52 9.37 20.76 -80.11
CA GLY A 52 9.73 20.10 -81.36
C GLY A 52 8.64 20.19 -82.45
N ALA A 53 7.36 20.24 -82.05
CA ALA A 53 6.21 20.37 -82.95
C ALA A 53 5.97 21.81 -83.48
N GLY A 54 6.79 22.79 -83.07
CA GLY A 54 6.69 24.18 -83.54
C GLY A 54 5.36 24.84 -83.18
N GLU A 55 4.74 25.53 -84.16
CA GLU A 55 3.52 26.33 -83.94
C GLU A 55 2.31 25.49 -83.48
N ALA A 56 2.25 24.22 -83.91
CA ALA A 56 1.18 23.29 -83.52
C ALA A 56 1.27 22.85 -82.04
N GLY A 57 2.47 22.92 -81.44
CA GLY A 57 2.74 22.49 -80.07
C GLY A 57 2.56 23.56 -79.00
N LEU A 58 2.39 24.84 -79.38
CA LEU A 58 2.36 25.98 -78.44
C LEU A 58 1.37 25.82 -77.29
N ARG A 59 0.14 25.34 -77.55
CA ARG A 59 -0.86 25.12 -76.49
C ARG A 59 -0.52 23.93 -75.60
N PHE A 60 0.12 22.89 -76.14
CA PHE A 60 0.56 21.73 -75.36
C PHE A 60 1.76 22.08 -74.48
N ALA A 61 2.67 22.94 -74.94
CA ALA A 61 3.81 23.41 -74.15
C ALA A 61 3.38 24.16 -72.88
N VAL A 62 2.32 24.99 -72.97
CA VAL A 62 1.76 25.69 -71.80
C VAL A 62 1.19 24.72 -70.78
N VAL A 63 0.46 23.70 -71.22
CA VAL A 63 -0.10 22.66 -70.33
C VAL A 63 1.02 21.86 -69.68
N ALA A 64 2.03 21.45 -70.45
CA ALA A 64 3.18 20.71 -69.94
C ALA A 64 3.94 21.50 -68.85
N GLU A 65 4.16 22.81 -69.06
CA GLU A 65 4.80 23.65 -68.04
C GLU A 65 3.96 23.81 -66.77
N GLU A 66 2.63 23.88 -66.88
CA GLU A 66 1.75 23.97 -65.70
C GLU A 66 1.71 22.65 -64.92
N VAL A 67 1.73 21.49 -65.61
CA VAL A 67 1.86 20.17 -64.98
C VAL A 67 3.22 20.04 -64.30
N ARG A 68 4.30 20.53 -64.92
CA ARG A 68 5.66 20.55 -64.33
C ARG A 68 5.68 21.33 -63.02
N LYS A 69 5.14 22.56 -63.02
CA LYS A 69 5.02 23.38 -61.80
C LYS A 69 4.17 22.72 -60.72
N LEU A 70 3.07 22.07 -61.09
CA LEU A 70 2.24 21.33 -60.15
C LEU A 70 3.01 20.16 -59.52
N ALA A 71 3.77 19.42 -60.32
CA ALA A 71 4.60 18.31 -59.87
C ALA A 71 5.72 18.78 -58.92
N GLU A 72 6.41 19.88 -59.23
CA GLU A 72 7.41 20.50 -58.33
C GLU A 72 6.79 20.94 -57.00
N ARG A 73 5.59 21.55 -57.03
CA ARG A 73 4.86 21.94 -55.82
C ARG A 73 4.44 20.73 -54.99
N SER A 74 3.96 19.67 -55.62
CA SER A 74 3.61 18.41 -54.95
C SER A 74 4.82 17.74 -54.31
N ALA A 75 5.96 17.68 -55.00
CA ALA A 75 7.21 17.14 -54.46
C ALA A 75 7.70 17.94 -53.24
N LYS A 76 7.63 19.27 -53.30
CA LYS A 76 7.97 20.13 -52.17
C LYS A 76 7.05 19.87 -50.97
N ALA A 77 5.74 19.80 -51.20
CA ALA A 77 4.77 19.51 -50.13
C ALA A 77 4.99 18.12 -49.51
N ALA A 78 5.27 17.10 -50.34
CA ALA A 78 5.62 15.76 -49.86
C ALA A 78 6.84 15.79 -48.95
N LYS A 79 7.89 16.53 -49.34
CA LYS A 79 9.11 16.68 -48.53
C LYS A 79 8.84 17.38 -47.18
N ASP A 80 8.01 18.41 -47.17
CA ASP A 80 7.61 19.10 -45.93
C ASP A 80 6.83 18.12 -45.00
N ILE A 81 5.98 17.26 -45.56
CA ILE A 81 5.28 16.21 -44.80
C ILE A 81 6.27 15.17 -44.26
N VAL A 82 7.29 14.75 -45.02
CA VAL A 82 8.33 13.82 -44.51
C VAL A 82 9.01 14.37 -43.26
N VAL A 83 9.35 15.67 -43.26
CA VAL A 83 9.94 16.32 -42.08
C VAL A 83 8.99 16.28 -40.90
N LEU A 84 7.70 16.60 -41.10
CA LEU A 84 6.69 16.56 -40.05
C LEU A 84 6.50 15.14 -39.48
N ILE A 85 6.45 14.12 -40.33
CA ILE A 85 6.31 12.73 -39.93
C ILE A 85 7.52 12.25 -39.14
N LYS A 86 8.74 12.66 -39.51
CA LYS A 86 9.95 12.36 -38.71
C LYS A 86 9.90 12.98 -37.31
N THR A 87 9.39 14.21 -37.20
CA THR A 87 9.19 14.85 -35.90
C THR A 87 8.18 14.06 -35.06
N ILE A 88 7.02 13.70 -35.64
CA ILE A 88 6.00 12.90 -34.96
C ILE A 88 6.56 11.53 -34.54
N GLN A 89 7.35 10.87 -35.38
CA GLN A 89 8.00 9.59 -35.04
C GLN A 89 8.94 9.73 -33.84
N THR A 90 9.75 10.80 -33.80
CA THR A 90 10.65 11.09 -32.68
C THR A 90 9.88 11.34 -31.39
N GLU A 91 8.88 12.23 -31.42
CA GLU A 91 8.03 12.55 -30.26
C GLU A 91 7.26 11.31 -29.77
N THR A 92 6.78 10.47 -30.68
CA THR A 92 6.10 9.22 -30.33
C THR A 92 7.05 8.25 -29.66
N GLN A 93 8.30 8.13 -30.14
CA GLN A 93 9.31 7.27 -29.53
C GLN A 93 9.69 7.74 -28.12
N GLU A 94 9.86 9.06 -27.92
CA GLU A 94 10.07 9.64 -26.59
C GLU A 94 8.90 9.34 -25.66
N ALA A 95 7.66 9.45 -26.16
CA ALA A 95 6.48 9.12 -25.40
C ALA A 95 6.39 7.63 -25.04
N VAL A 96 6.84 6.72 -25.91
CA VAL A 96 6.96 5.28 -25.58
C VAL A 96 7.91 5.07 -24.41
N ILE A 97 9.09 5.68 -24.43
CA ILE A 97 10.10 5.55 -23.37
C ILE A 97 9.54 6.08 -22.04
N ALA A 98 8.94 7.28 -22.06
CA ALA A 98 8.32 7.87 -20.88
C ALA A 98 7.18 6.99 -20.31
N MET A 99 6.40 6.34 -21.18
CA MET A 99 5.35 5.42 -20.76
C MET A 99 5.90 4.11 -20.18
N GLU A 100 7.00 3.58 -20.71
CA GLU A 100 7.66 2.40 -20.15
C GLU A 100 8.20 2.67 -18.74
N ASP A 101 8.85 3.82 -18.55
CA ASP A 101 9.35 4.22 -17.23
C ASP A 101 8.21 4.52 -16.26
N GLY A 102 7.18 5.24 -16.70
CA GLY A 102 5.95 5.45 -15.91
C GLY A 102 5.26 4.14 -15.53
N THR A 103 5.30 3.12 -16.40
CA THR A 103 4.77 1.78 -16.08
C THR A 103 5.56 1.12 -14.96
N LYS A 104 6.90 1.21 -14.98
CA LYS A 104 7.77 0.67 -13.91
C LYS A 104 7.52 1.36 -12.58
N GLU A 105 7.39 2.69 -12.58
CA GLU A 105 7.11 3.46 -11.37
C GLU A 105 5.75 3.10 -10.77
N VAL A 106 4.72 2.98 -11.60
CA VAL A 106 3.37 2.58 -11.14
C VAL A 106 3.38 1.17 -10.57
N GLU A 107 4.10 0.22 -11.16
CA GLU A 107 4.20 -1.14 -10.64
C GLU A 107 4.99 -1.19 -9.31
N SER A 108 6.08 -0.42 -9.19
CA SER A 108 6.82 -0.25 -7.95
C SER A 108 5.93 0.34 -6.84
N GLY A 109 5.22 1.43 -7.15
CA GLY A 109 4.27 2.05 -6.22
C GLY A 109 3.11 1.13 -5.85
N TYR A 110 2.64 0.29 -6.78
CA TYR A 110 1.63 -0.71 -6.50
C TYR A 110 2.12 -1.75 -5.48
N ARG A 111 3.33 -2.28 -5.66
CA ARG A 111 3.94 -3.24 -4.72
C ARG A 111 4.08 -2.64 -3.32
N THR A 112 4.57 -1.41 -3.21
CA THR A 112 4.71 -0.71 -1.93
C THR A 112 3.35 -0.49 -1.25
N ALA A 113 2.32 -0.13 -2.04
CA ALA A 113 0.97 0.04 -1.51
C ALA A 113 0.37 -1.28 -0.99
N VAL A 114 0.60 -2.40 -1.69
CA VAL A 114 0.17 -3.74 -1.24
C VAL A 114 0.87 -4.11 0.06
N GLN A 115 2.19 -3.99 0.12
CA GLN A 115 2.97 -4.29 1.33
C GLN A 115 2.54 -3.43 2.53
N THR A 116 2.29 -2.15 2.29
CA THR A 116 1.76 -1.23 3.32
C THR A 116 0.38 -1.70 3.81
N GLY A 117 -0.48 -2.14 2.89
CA GLY A 117 -1.80 -2.68 3.22
C GLY A 117 -1.72 -3.94 4.09
N GLU A 118 -0.78 -4.84 3.81
CA GLU A 118 -0.52 -6.03 4.63
C GLU A 118 -0.02 -5.64 6.03
N SER A 119 0.96 -4.74 6.12
CA SER A 119 1.47 -4.27 7.42
C SER A 119 0.39 -3.58 8.26
N LEU A 120 -0.50 -2.80 7.65
CA LEU A 120 -1.63 -2.18 8.35
C LEU A 120 -2.63 -3.22 8.86
N ARG A 121 -2.81 -4.32 8.12
CA ARG A 121 -3.67 -5.42 8.56
C ARG A 121 -3.07 -6.13 9.78
N ASP A 122 -1.77 -6.41 9.75
CA ASP A 122 -1.05 -7.00 10.88
C ASP A 122 -1.13 -6.12 12.12
N ILE A 123 -0.96 -4.79 11.96
CA ILE A 123 -1.15 -3.82 13.05
C ILE A 123 -2.57 -3.89 13.61
N GLY A 124 -3.59 -3.97 12.74
CA GLY A 124 -4.98 -4.13 13.15
C GLY A 124 -5.22 -5.38 14.00
N ASP A 125 -4.65 -6.51 13.58
CA ASP A 125 -4.77 -7.78 14.30
C ASP A 125 -4.06 -7.74 15.66
N ILE A 126 -2.87 -7.13 15.74
CA ILE A 126 -2.12 -6.92 16.98
C ILE A 126 -2.89 -5.99 17.93
N SER A 127 -3.46 -4.89 17.42
CA SER A 127 -4.28 -3.98 18.21
C SER A 127 -5.52 -4.68 18.78
N LYS A 128 -6.19 -5.53 17.99
CA LYS A 128 -7.33 -6.31 18.47
C LYS A 128 -6.92 -7.27 19.58
N LYS A 129 -5.83 -8.01 19.40
CA LYS A 129 -5.31 -8.93 20.43
C LYS A 129 -4.88 -8.20 21.71
N SER A 130 -4.33 -7.00 21.58
CA SER A 130 -3.97 -6.15 22.72
C SER A 130 -5.21 -5.70 23.51
N ALA A 131 -6.31 -5.38 22.81
CA ALA A 131 -7.57 -5.03 23.46
C ALA A 131 -8.19 -6.24 24.19
N GLU A 132 -8.13 -7.44 23.60
CA GLU A 132 -8.58 -8.67 24.25
C GLU A 132 -7.77 -8.95 25.53
N LEU A 133 -6.44 -8.85 25.48
CA LEU A 133 -5.58 -9.02 26.65
C LEU A 133 -5.86 -7.97 27.74
N ALA A 134 -6.11 -6.71 27.36
CA ALA A 134 -6.46 -5.67 28.33
C ALA A 134 -7.80 -5.97 29.04
N GLN A 135 -8.77 -6.53 28.31
CA GLN A 135 -10.04 -6.98 28.87
C GLN A 135 -9.82 -8.14 29.87
N ASP A 136 -9.02 -9.14 29.50
CA ASP A 136 -8.69 -10.28 30.37
C ASP A 136 -7.99 -9.83 31.66
N ILE A 137 -7.03 -8.90 31.54
CA ILE A 137 -6.35 -8.31 32.70
C ILE A 137 -7.36 -7.61 33.60
N SER A 138 -8.27 -6.81 33.04
CA SER A 138 -9.31 -6.11 33.81
C SER A 138 -10.17 -7.09 34.61
N LEU A 139 -10.62 -8.19 33.98
CA LEU A 139 -11.39 -9.24 34.63
C LEU A 139 -10.59 -9.94 35.75
N ALA A 140 -9.33 -10.28 35.48
CA ALA A 140 -8.44 -10.91 36.46
C ALA A 140 -8.19 -9.98 37.66
N THR A 141 -7.99 -8.68 37.43
CA THR A 141 -7.84 -7.69 38.49
C THR A 141 -9.10 -7.56 39.34
N GLN A 142 -10.30 -7.58 38.74
CA GLN A 142 -11.55 -7.60 39.50
C GLN A 142 -11.66 -8.85 40.40
N GLN A 143 -11.24 -10.01 39.91
CA GLN A 143 -11.23 -11.24 40.70
C GLN A 143 -10.18 -11.18 41.84
N GLN A 144 -9.01 -10.60 41.60
CA GLN A 144 -8.00 -10.37 42.62
C GLN A 144 -8.52 -9.47 43.75
N VAL A 145 -9.25 -8.40 43.43
CA VAL A 145 -9.86 -7.51 44.44
C VAL A 145 -10.78 -8.30 45.38
N ARG A 146 -11.67 -9.13 44.83
CA ARG A 146 -12.55 -10.00 45.63
C ARG A 146 -11.77 -11.00 46.50
N GLY A 147 -10.67 -11.52 45.97
CA GLY A 147 -9.75 -12.40 46.72
C GLY A 147 -9.12 -11.67 47.91
N VAL A 148 -8.64 -10.45 47.71
CA VAL A 148 -8.07 -9.61 48.76
C VAL A 148 -9.10 -9.26 49.84
N GLU A 149 -10.34 -8.94 49.45
CA GLU A 149 -11.44 -8.72 50.41
C GLU A 149 -11.70 -9.96 51.28
N SER A 150 -11.68 -11.15 50.68
CA SER A 150 -11.84 -12.42 51.41
C SER A 150 -10.68 -12.67 52.39
N VAL A 151 -9.46 -12.37 51.98
CA VAL A 151 -8.27 -12.46 52.86
C VAL A 151 -8.39 -11.48 54.02
N ALA A 152 -8.84 -10.24 53.78
CA ALA A 152 -9.04 -9.25 54.83
C ALA A 152 -10.05 -9.75 55.88
N VAL A 153 -11.17 -10.35 55.45
CA VAL A 153 -12.15 -10.97 56.35
C VAL A 153 -11.54 -12.12 57.16
N ALA A 154 -10.73 -12.99 56.53
CA ALA A 154 -10.05 -14.08 57.22
C ALA A 154 -9.07 -13.56 58.30
N VAL A 155 -8.31 -12.51 58.00
CA VAL A 155 -7.39 -11.86 58.95
C VAL A 155 -8.17 -11.25 60.13
N GLN A 156 -9.31 -10.61 59.87
CA GLN A 156 -10.19 -10.08 60.93
C GLN A 156 -10.69 -11.20 61.86
N SER A 157 -11.07 -12.35 61.29
CA SER A 157 -11.51 -13.52 62.05
C SER A 157 -10.39 -14.09 62.93
N ILE A 158 -9.17 -14.22 62.37
CA ILE A 158 -7.99 -14.67 63.12
C ILE A 158 -7.71 -13.74 64.31
N ALA A 159 -7.77 -12.42 64.09
CA ALA A 159 -7.61 -11.45 65.17
C ALA A 159 -8.67 -11.64 66.28
N GLY A 160 -9.92 -11.91 65.91
CA GLY A 160 -10.99 -12.24 66.84
C GLY A 160 -10.72 -13.51 67.67
N VAL A 161 -10.25 -14.58 67.01
CA VAL A 161 -9.87 -15.84 67.68
C VAL A 161 -8.68 -15.63 68.63
N ALA A 162 -7.69 -14.81 68.24
CA ALA A 162 -6.56 -14.48 69.10
C ALA A 162 -7.01 -13.78 70.39
N VAL A 163 -7.92 -12.80 70.30
CA VAL A 163 -8.51 -12.12 71.47
C VAL A 163 -9.31 -13.09 72.35
N GLN A 164 -10.07 -14.01 71.75
CA GLN A 164 -10.81 -15.02 72.52
C GLN A 164 -9.87 -16.00 73.22
N THR A 165 -8.77 -16.37 72.56
CA THR A 165 -7.73 -17.24 73.12
C THR A 165 -7.05 -16.58 74.31
N GLU A 166 -6.70 -15.29 74.21
CA GLU A 166 -6.15 -14.50 75.32
C GLU A 166 -7.08 -14.53 76.54
N LYS A 167 -8.39 -14.26 76.34
CA LYS A 167 -9.40 -14.35 77.41
C LYS A 167 -9.44 -15.74 78.05
N GLY A 168 -9.43 -16.80 77.23
CA GLY A 168 -9.41 -18.18 77.70
C GLY A 168 -8.17 -18.51 78.53
N VAL A 169 -6.99 -17.98 78.16
CA VAL A 169 -5.75 -18.15 78.92
C VAL A 169 -5.84 -17.43 80.27
N VAL A 170 -6.39 -16.22 80.32
CA VAL A 170 -6.60 -15.48 81.57
C VAL A 170 -7.55 -16.22 82.51
N GLU A 171 -8.65 -16.77 81.98
CA GLU A 171 -9.61 -17.55 82.76
C GLU A 171 -9.00 -18.87 83.26
N ALA A 172 -8.28 -19.59 82.40
CA ALA A 172 -7.56 -20.81 82.78
C ALA A 172 -6.54 -20.54 83.89
N ARG A 173 -5.80 -19.42 83.83
CA ARG A 173 -4.89 -19.01 84.90
C ARG A 173 -5.62 -18.77 86.23
N LYS A 174 -6.77 -18.09 86.20
CA LYS A 174 -7.59 -17.88 87.40
C LYS A 174 -8.06 -19.19 88.02
N THR A 175 -8.48 -20.15 87.19
CA THR A 175 -8.84 -21.50 87.65
C THR A 175 -7.64 -22.23 88.25
N MET A 176 -6.46 -22.12 87.63
CA MET A 176 -5.22 -22.67 88.20
C MET A 176 -4.90 -22.07 89.58
N ASP A 177 -5.02 -20.75 89.75
CA ASP A 177 -4.82 -20.08 91.05
C ASP A 177 -5.81 -20.61 92.11
N HIS A 178 -7.06 -20.89 91.74
CA HIS A 178 -8.04 -21.52 92.63
C HIS A 178 -7.66 -22.95 92.99
N VAL A 179 -7.19 -23.76 92.03
CA VAL A 179 -6.75 -25.14 92.28
C VAL A 179 -5.55 -25.17 93.22
N VAL A 180 -4.58 -24.26 93.04
CA VAL A 180 -3.42 -24.13 93.93
C VAL A 180 -3.88 -23.82 95.36
N LYS A 181 -4.76 -22.83 95.54
CA LYS A 181 -5.31 -22.49 96.87
C LYS A 181 -6.03 -23.68 97.51
N LEU A 182 -6.87 -24.39 96.76
CA LEU A 182 -7.59 -25.56 97.27
C LEU A 182 -6.62 -26.68 97.69
N ALA A 183 -5.54 -26.87 96.94
CA ALA A 183 -4.50 -27.83 97.30
C ALA A 183 -3.75 -27.42 98.59
N GLU A 184 -3.45 -26.13 98.77
CA GLU A 184 -2.84 -25.58 100.00
C GLU A 184 -3.77 -25.76 101.22
N GLU A 185 -5.06 -25.48 101.07
CA GLU A 185 -6.08 -25.69 102.10
C GLU A 185 -6.21 -27.17 102.48
N LEU A 186 -6.19 -28.06 101.49
CA LEU A 186 -6.22 -29.50 101.71
C LEU A 186 -4.96 -29.97 102.45
N MET A 187 -3.77 -29.50 102.05
CA MET A 187 -2.51 -29.81 102.76
C MET A 187 -2.54 -29.31 104.21
N THR A 188 -3.04 -28.10 104.45
CA THR A 188 -3.19 -27.53 105.80
C THR A 188 -4.19 -28.32 106.64
N SER A 189 -5.25 -28.84 106.02
CA SER A 189 -6.20 -29.73 106.70
C SER A 189 -5.55 -31.06 107.06
N LEU A 190 -4.77 -31.64 106.16
CA LEU A 190 -4.04 -32.90 106.41
C LEU A 190 -2.95 -32.76 107.48
N THR A 191 -2.29 -31.61 107.61
CA THR A 191 -1.31 -31.40 108.70
C THR A 191 -1.98 -31.34 110.08
N ARG A 192 -3.24 -30.91 110.19
CA ARG A 192 -4.02 -31.05 111.44
C ARG A 192 -4.32 -32.50 111.81
N PHE A 193 -4.35 -33.42 110.84
CA PHE A 193 -4.56 -34.85 111.06
C PHE A 193 -3.25 -35.65 111.17
N LYS A 194 -2.07 -35.02 111.03
CA LYS A 194 -0.81 -35.68 111.38
C LYS A 194 -0.72 -35.84 112.90
N LEU A 195 -0.94 -37.07 113.36
CA LEU A 195 -0.60 -37.49 114.72
C LEU A 195 0.87 -37.19 114.99
N ALA A 196 1.13 -36.45 116.08
CA ALA A 196 2.47 -36.24 116.59
C ALA A 196 3.15 -37.60 116.80
N LYS A 197 4.38 -37.74 116.29
CA LYS A 197 5.28 -38.81 116.72
C LYS A 197 5.80 -38.49 118.12
#